data_AF-A0A358PG57-F1
#
_entry.id   AF-A0A358PG57-F1
#
_cell.length_a   1.000
_cell.length_b   1.000
_cell.length_c   1.000
_cell.angle_alpha   90.00
_cell.angle_beta   90.00
_cell.angle_gamma   90.00
#
_symmetry.space_group_name_H-M   'P 1'
#
loop_
_entity.id
_entity.type
_entity.pdbx_description
1 polymer ?
#
loop_
_entity_poly.entity_id
_entity_poly.type
_entity_poly.pdbx_seq_one_letter_code
_entity_poly.pdbx_strand_id
1 'polypeptide(L)' 'VLFIDEIHRLNANVEEILYPAMEDFAYDIIIGKGPSARSLRLELPKFTLVGATTRMGLLTAPLRDRF' A
#
# COMPACT_ATOMS: atom_id res chain seq x y z
N VAL A 1 -5.51 -12.86 -3.18
CA VAL A 1 -5.05 -12.58 -1.80
C VAL A 1 -3.62 -12.10 -1.88
N LEU A 2 -3.30 -10.96 -1.26
CA LEU A 2 -1.94 -10.46 -1.09
C LEU A 2 -1.55 -10.70 0.37
N PHE A 3 -0.49 -11.47 0.60
CA PHE A 3 0.01 -11.77 1.94
C PHE A 3 1.32 -11.04 2.18
N ILE A 4 1.43 -10.36 3.31
CA ILE A 4 2.66 -9.68 3.74
C ILE A 4 3.01 -10.18 5.14
N ASP A 5 4.09 -10.94 5.23
CA ASP A 5 4.68 -11.31 6.53
C ASP A 5 5.52 -10.17 7.09
N GLU A 6 5.62 -10.13 8.42
CA GLU A 6 6.28 -9.05 9.17
C GLU A 6 5.84 -7.65 8.70
N ILE A 7 4.54 -7.43 8.48
CA ILE A 7 4.01 -6.20 7.85
C ILE A 7 4.41 -4.90 8.60
N HIS A 8 4.74 -5.00 9.88
CA HIS A 8 5.31 -3.90 10.68
C HIS A 8 6.72 -3.44 10.26
N ARG A 9 7.36 -4.12 9.31
CA ARG A 9 8.68 -3.78 8.75
C ARG A 9 8.59 -3.12 7.38
N LEU A 10 7.39 -2.87 6.87
CA LEU A 10 7.22 -2.15 5.62
C LEU A 10 7.91 -0.79 5.70
N ASN A 11 8.53 -0.40 4.59
CA ASN A 11 9.01 0.97 4.43
C ASN A 11 7.80 1.90 4.37
N ALA A 12 7.87 3.06 5.04
CA ALA A 12 6.81 4.06 5.05
C ALA A 12 6.30 4.41 3.64
N ASN A 13 7.18 4.53 2.65
CA ASN A 13 6.78 4.80 1.26
C ASN A 13 5.95 3.67 0.65
N VAL A 14 6.24 2.42 0.99
CA VAL A 14 5.49 1.25 0.51
C VAL A 14 4.15 1.16 1.24
N GLU A 15 4.14 1.48 2.53
CA GLU A 15 2.93 1.54 3.35
C GLU A 15 1.95 2.59 2.82
N GLU A 16 2.43 3.79 2.48
CA GLU A 16 1.61 4.84 1.86
C GLU A 16 1.02 4.42 0.52
N ILE A 17 1.79 3.70 -0.29
CA ILE A 17 1.32 3.13 -1.57
C ILE A 17 0.23 2.08 -1.36
N LEU A 18 0.22 1.37 -0.23
CA LEU A 18 -0.78 0.35 0.05
C LEU A 18 -2.14 0.94 0.43
N TYR A 19 -2.22 2.17 0.94
CA TYR A 19 -3.51 2.73 1.38
C TYR A 19 -4.54 2.83 0.24
N PRO A 20 -4.22 3.40 -0.94
CA PRO A 20 -5.17 3.44 -2.06
C PRO A 20 -5.48 2.04 -2.61
N ALA A 21 -4.53 1.10 -2.51
CA ALA A 21 -4.75 -0.27 -2.95
C ALA A 21 -5.75 -1.01 -2.04
N MET A 22 -5.77 -0.69 -0.74
CA MET A 22 -6.71 -1.26 0.24
C MET A 22 -8.09 -0.59 0.19
N GLU A 23 -8.14 0.74 0.06
CA GLU A 23 -9.38 1.52 0.13
C GLU A 23 -10.14 1.54 -1.21
N ASP A 24 -9.42 1.85 -2.29
CA ASP A 24 -10.00 2.16 -3.59
C ASP A 24 -9.71 1.09 -4.65
N PHE A 25 -8.91 0.07 -4.31
CA PHE A 25 -8.33 -0.86 -5.28
C PHE A 25 -7.66 -0.11 -6.43
N ALA A 26 -6.79 0.85 -6.12
CA ALA A 26 -6.06 1.63 -7.11
C ALA A 26 -4.57 1.70 -6.82
N TYR A 27 -3.78 1.89 -7.88
CA TYR A 27 -2.35 2.12 -7.79
C TYR A 27 -1.94 3.29 -8.70
N ASP A 28 -1.38 4.34 -8.10
CA ASP A 28 -0.90 5.50 -8.82
C ASP A 28 0.57 5.33 -9.21
N ILE A 29 0.86 5.43 -10.51
CA ILE A 29 2.21 5.35 -11.06
C ILE A 29 2.60 6.61 -11.79
N ILE A 30 3.84 7.05 -11.59
CA ILE A 30 4.43 8.14 -12.36
C ILE A 30 5.09 7.53 -13.59
N ILE A 31 4.62 7.91 -14.77
CA ILE A 31 5.21 7.51 -16.05
C ILE A 31 5.93 8.71 -16.67
N GLY A 32 7.15 8.48 -17.15
CA GLY A 32 7.98 9.50 -17.81
C GLY A 32 9.04 10.10 -16.87
N LYS A 33 9.76 11.11 -17.36
CA LYS A 33 10.79 11.83 -16.60
C LYS A 33 10.71 13.33 -16.89
N GLY A 34 11.15 14.14 -15.91
CA GLY A 34 11.20 15.59 -16.04
C GLY A 34 9.81 16.22 -16.22
N PRO A 35 9.69 17.34 -16.95
CA PRO A 35 8.43 18.08 -17.12
C PRO A 35 7.30 17.28 -17.81
N SER A 36 7.65 16.17 -18.46
CA SER A 36 6.70 15.29 -19.15
C SER A 36 6.14 14.17 -18.26
N ALA A 37 6.61 14.06 -17.02
CA ALA A 37 6.13 13.06 -16.08
C ALA A 37 4.65 13.29 -15.78
N ARG A 38 3.85 12.24 -15.90
CA ARG A 38 2.41 12.27 -15.58
C ARG A 38 2.06 11.14 -14.64
N SER A 39 1.13 11.41 -13.73
CA SER A 39 0.55 10.37 -12.87
C SER A 39 -0.54 9.64 -13.65
N LEU A 40 -0.52 8.31 -13.60
CA LEU A 40 -1.56 7.43 -14.12
C LEU A 40 -2.10 6.60 -12.96
N ARG A 41 -3.43 6.61 -12.79
CA ARG A 41 -4.13 5.74 -11.85
C ARG A 41 -4.50 4.44 -12.55
N LEU A 42 -4.02 3.32 -12.02
CA LEU A 42 -4.38 1.98 -12.46
C LEU A 42 -5.43 1.40 -11.53
N GLU A 43 -6.48 0.80 -12.09
CA GLU A 43 -7.44 0.03 -11.31
C GLU A 43 -6.86 -1.36 -11.01
N LEU A 44 -6.93 -1.76 -9.74
CA LEU A 44 -6.52 -3.07 -9.28
C LEU A 44 -7.74 -4.00 -9.23
N PRO A 45 -7.58 -5.28 -9.56
CA PRO A 45 -8.56 -6.28 -9.22
C PRO A 45 -8.79 -6.32 -7.71
N LYS A 46 -10.03 -6.52 -7.28
CA LYS A 46 -10.35 -6.70 -5.85
C LYS A 46 -9.49 -7.82 -5.26
N PHE A 47 -8.87 -7.54 -4.14
CA PHE A 47 -8.06 -8.50 -3.41
C PHE A 47 -8.24 -8.34 -1.90
N THR A 48 -7.87 -9.38 -1.16
CA THR A 48 -7.77 -9.33 0.29
C THR A 48 -6.31 -9.18 0.66
N LEU A 49 -5.97 -8.14 1.43
CA LEU A 49 -4.66 -8.01 2.07
C LEU A 49 -4.70 -8.77 3.40
N VAL A 50 -3.72 -9.66 3.61
CA VAL A 50 -3.52 -10.35 4.89
C VAL A 50 -2.13 -10.00 5.39
N GLY A 51 -2.06 -9.26 6.50
CA GLY A 51 -0.81 -8.91 7.16
C GLY A 51 -0.55 -9.84 8.36
N ALA A 52 0.65 -10.39 8.46
CA ALA A 52 1.12 -11.07 9.67
C ALA A 52 2.15 -10.22 10.41
N THR A 53 2.08 -10.21 11.74
CA THR A 53 3.02 -9.49 12.58
C THR A 53 3.14 -10.14 13.96
N THR A 54 4.35 -10.16 14.50
CA THR A 54 4.62 -10.53 15.90
C THR A 54 4.68 -9.30 16.82
N ARG A 55 4.62 -8.09 16.25
CA ARG A 55 4.85 -6.82 16.94
C ARG A 55 3.77 -5.80 16.61
N MET A 56 2.55 -6.02 17.11
CA MET A 56 1.40 -5.13 16.87
C MET A 56 1.66 -3.67 17.22
N GLY A 57 2.44 -3.40 18.28
CA GLY A 57 2.78 -2.04 18.70
C GLY A 57 3.73 -1.28 17.76
N LEU A 58 4.30 -1.95 16.75
CA LEU A 58 5.13 -1.31 15.72
C LEU A 58 4.35 -0.97 14.44
N LEU A 59 3.08 -1.36 14.35
CA LEU A 59 2.24 -0.92 13.25
C LEU A 59 1.87 0.55 13.45
N THR A 60 1.94 1.33 12.37
CA THR A 60 1.46 2.71 12.40
C THR A 60 -0.05 2.75 12.69
N ALA A 61 -0.55 3.88 13.19
CA ALA A 61 -2.00 4.06 13.35
C ALA A 61 -2.74 3.96 12.00
N PRO A 62 -2.30 4.65 10.91
CA PRO A 62 -2.93 4.53 9.61
C PRO A 62 -3.05 3.10 9.07
N LEU A 63 -2.01 2.28 9.20
CA LEU A 63 -2.06 0.90 8.73
C LEU A 63 -3.02 0.06 9.59
N ARG A 64 -3.02 0.25 10.92
CA ARG A 64 -3.93 -0.47 11.84
C ARG A 64 -5.40 -0.13 11.59
N ASP A 65 -5.72 1.13 11.34
CA ASP A 65 -7.11 1.58 11.16
C ASP A 65 -7.74 1.05 9.85
N ARG A 66 -6.93 0.47 8.94
CA ARG A 66 -7.36 -0.08 7.65
C ARG A 66 -7.51 -1.60 7.65
N PHE A 67 -7.10 -2.28 8.71
CA PHE A 67 -7.36 -3.71 8.93
C PHE A 67 -8.65 -3.89 9.74
#